data_AF-A0A1F7RW08-F1
#
_entry.id   AF-A0A1F7RW08-F1
#
_cell.length_a   1.000
_cell.length_b   1.000
_cell.length_c   1.000
_cell.angle_alpha   90.00
_cell.angle_beta   90.00
_cell.angle_gamma   90.00
#
_symmetry.space_group_name_H-M   'P 1'
#
loop_
_entity.id
_entity.type
_entity.pdbx_description
1 polymer ?
#
loop_
_entity_poly.entity_id
_entity_poly.type
_entity_poly.pdbx_seq_one_letter_code
_entity_poly.pdbx_strand_id
1 'polypeptide(L)'
;MKISEILCSDNIRIGLGGTTKNSVIEELVELIPRVQHDKKIRESIVKAIIAREKLCSTGIGEGVAIPHAKMDIPGSIDLVFGMTPHGIEFEAIDNKPVYILFLLLAGK
;
A
#
# COMPACT_ATOMS: atom_id res chain seq x y z
N MET A 1 10.11 2.08 16.48
CA MET A 1 10.19 1.17 15.33
C MET A 1 10.85 1.93 14.20
N LYS A 2 11.93 1.40 13.64
CA LYS A 2 12.62 1.96 12.47
C LYS A 2 12.12 1.26 11.21
N ILE A 3 12.10 1.94 10.06
CA ILE A 3 11.76 1.32 8.77
C ILE A 3 12.65 0.11 8.49
N SER A 4 13.94 0.21 8.82
CA SER A 4 14.92 -0.88 8.68
C SER A 4 14.61 -2.14 9.50
N GLU A 5 13.67 -2.08 10.45
CA GLU A 5 13.27 -3.23 11.26
C GLU A 5 12.06 -3.97 10.68
N ILE A 6 11.32 -3.36 9.75
CA ILE A 6 10.04 -3.88 9.23
C ILE A 6 9.96 -3.97 7.70
N LEU A 7 10.89 -3.34 6.98
CA LEU A 7 11.04 -3.48 5.54
C LEU A 7 12.11 -4.53 5.24
N CYS A 8 11.76 -5.54 4.45
CA CYS A 8 12.67 -6.58 3.98
C CYS A 8 12.58 -6.71 2.45
N SER A 9 13.44 -7.55 1.85
CA SER A 9 13.41 -7.77 0.39
C SER A 9 12.07 -8.30 -0.11
N ASP A 10 11.37 -9.09 0.73
CA ASP A 10 10.21 -9.87 0.32
C ASP A 10 8.95 -9.00 0.19
N ASN A 11 8.95 -7.82 0.82
CA ASN A 11 7.87 -6.84 0.77
C ASN A 11 8.26 -5.56 -0.01
N ILE A 12 9.24 -5.68 -0.92
CA ILE A 12 9.67 -4.64 -1.86
C ILE A 12 9.32 -5.06 -3.30
N ARG A 13 8.66 -4.18 -4.05
CA ARG A 13 8.45 -4.37 -5.49
C ARG A 13 8.78 -3.14 -6.31
N ILE A 14 9.84 -3.25 -7.09
CA ILE A 14 10.17 -2.27 -8.13
C ILE A 14 9.50 -2.68 -9.43
N GLY A 15 8.80 -1.76 -10.10
CA GLY A 15 8.11 -2.04 -11.34
C GLY A 15 6.73 -2.66 -11.12
N LEU A 16 5.89 -1.99 -10.32
CA LEU A 16 4.46 -2.31 -10.21
C LEU A 16 3.81 -2.21 -11.59
N GLY A 17 2.95 -3.19 -11.91
CA GLY A 17 2.27 -3.30 -13.21
C GLY A 17 0.96 -2.52 -13.27
N GLY A 18 0.36 -2.27 -12.10
CA GLY A 18 -0.92 -1.58 -11.96
C GLY A 18 -0.88 -0.17 -12.51
N THR A 19 -1.91 0.18 -13.25
CA THR A 19 -2.06 1.50 -13.90
C THR A 19 -3.12 2.37 -13.23
N THR A 20 -3.86 1.80 -12.29
CA THR A 20 -4.89 2.49 -11.50
C THR A 20 -4.54 2.43 -10.02
N LYS A 21 -5.03 3.41 -9.24
CA LYS A 21 -4.97 3.43 -7.78
C LYS A 21 -5.35 2.08 -7.15
N ASN A 22 -6.48 1.50 -7.54
CA ASN A 22 -6.96 0.24 -6.98
C ASN A 22 -6.06 -0.94 -7.36
N SER A 23 -5.68 -1.07 -8.64
CA SER A 23 -4.80 -2.16 -9.08
C SER A 23 -3.43 -2.12 -8.39
N VAL A 24 -2.89 -0.92 -8.14
CA VAL A 24 -1.61 -0.76 -7.43
C VAL A 24 -1.76 -1.12 -5.95
N ILE A 25 -2.87 -0.74 -5.29
CA ILE A 25 -3.15 -1.16 -3.92
C ILE A 25 -3.28 -2.68 -3.83
N GLU A 26 -3.97 -3.32 -4.78
CA GLU A 26 -4.09 -4.78 -4.85
C GLU A 26 -2.72 -5.46 -4.96
N GLU A 27 -1.87 -5.02 -5.89
CA GLU A 27 -0.50 -5.54 -6.04
C GLU A 27 0.34 -5.38 -4.76
N LEU A 28 0.25 -4.22 -4.09
CA LEU A 28 0.97 -4.01 -2.83
C LEU A 28 0.48 -4.95 -1.71
N VAL A 29 -0.82 -5.23 -1.64
CA VAL A 29 -1.38 -6.16 -0.64
C VAL A 29 -0.93 -7.60 -0.87
N GLU A 30 -0.70 -8.00 -2.12
CA GLU A 30 -0.16 -9.34 -2.44
C GLU A 30 1.25 -9.59 -1.90
N LEU A 31 2.02 -8.54 -1.66
CA LEU A 31 3.39 -8.60 -1.15
C LEU A 31 3.46 -8.76 0.38
N ILE A 32 2.33 -8.72 1.09
CA ILE A 32 2.32 -8.85 2.54
C ILE A 32 2.53 -10.32 2.93
N PRO A 33 3.65 -10.69 3.57
CA PRO A 33 4.01 -12.10 3.74
C PRO A 33 2.98 -12.92 4.51
N ARG A 34 2.44 -12.36 5.61
CA ARG A 34 1.50 -13.08 6.49
C ARG A 34 0.11 -13.32 5.89
N VAL A 35 -0.25 -12.67 4.78
CA VAL A 35 -1.55 -12.85 4.10
C VAL A 35 -1.40 -13.36 2.67
N GLN A 36 -0.18 -13.66 2.24
CA GLN A 36 0.13 -14.11 0.87
C GLN A 36 -0.66 -15.36 0.47
N HIS A 37 -0.99 -16.23 1.43
CA HIS A 37 -1.72 -17.47 1.18
C HIS A 37 -3.22 -17.41 1.50
N ASP A 38 -3.74 -16.28 2.01
CA ASP A 38 -5.16 -16.12 2.31
C ASP A 38 -5.81 -15.03 1.45
N LYS A 39 -6.48 -15.47 0.38
CA LYS A 39 -7.19 -14.58 -0.55
C LYS A 39 -8.28 -13.76 0.14
N LYS A 40 -9.03 -14.35 1.07
CA LYS A 40 -10.14 -13.64 1.74
C LYS A 40 -9.61 -12.52 2.63
N ILE A 41 -8.51 -12.75 3.34
CA ILE A 41 -7.87 -11.71 4.14
C ILE A 41 -7.33 -10.60 3.23
N ARG A 42 -6.67 -10.93 2.10
CA ARG A 42 -6.21 -9.90 1.15
C ARG A 42 -7.35 -9.03 0.62
N GLU A 43 -8.45 -9.65 0.19
CA GLU A 43 -9.63 -8.90 -0.27
C GLU A 43 -10.20 -7.99 0.82
N SER A 44 -10.21 -8.44 2.09
CA SER A 44 -10.64 -7.63 3.23
C SER A 44 -9.71 -6.42 3.45
N ILE A 45 -8.40 -6.64 3.38
CA ILE A 45 -7.38 -5.58 3.48
C ILE A 45 -7.55 -4.54 2.36
N VAL A 46 -7.63 -4.99 1.10
CA VAL A 46 -7.84 -4.09 -0.04
C VAL A 46 -9.09 -3.25 0.16
N LYS A 47 -10.21 -3.87 0.56
CA LYS A 47 -11.46 -3.14 0.85
C LYS A 47 -11.28 -2.10 1.95
N ALA A 48 -10.56 -2.42 3.02
CA ALA A 48 -10.30 -1.49 4.11
C ALA A 48 -9.43 -0.30 3.68
N ILE A 49 -8.37 -0.54 2.90
CA ILE A 49 -7.51 0.52 2.36
C ILE A 49 -8.31 1.41 1.41
N ILE A 50 -9.05 0.84 0.47
CA ILE A 50 -9.89 1.61 -0.47
C ILE A 50 -10.94 2.43 0.28
N ALA A 51 -11.56 1.87 1.32
CA ALA A 51 -12.50 2.62 2.16
C ALA A 51 -11.83 3.81 2.86
N ARG A 52 -10.58 3.63 3.36
CA ARG A 52 -9.79 4.72 3.94
C ARG A 52 -9.42 5.77 2.89
N GLU A 53 -9.01 5.35 1.71
CA GLU A 53 -8.59 6.20 0.60
C GLU A 53 -9.74 7.09 0.09
N LYS A 54 -10.98 6.58 0.12
CA LYS A 54 -12.19 7.33 -0.25
C LYS A 54 -12.52 8.50 0.69
N LEU A 55 -12.04 8.48 1.94
CA LEU A 55 -12.26 9.60 2.86
C LEU A 55 -11.43 10.82 2.46
N CYS A 56 -10.18 10.56 2.08
CA CYS A 56 -9.23 11.53 1.58
C CYS A 56 -8.03 10.75 1.06
N SER A 57 -7.52 11.19 -0.10
CA SER A 57 -6.33 10.62 -0.72
C SER A 57 -5.17 10.54 0.27
N THR A 58 -4.40 9.45 0.18
CA THR A 58 -3.15 9.28 0.90
C THR A 58 -1.93 9.61 0.04
N GLY A 59 -2.14 10.18 -1.15
CA GLY A 59 -1.11 10.83 -1.95
C GLY A 59 -0.68 12.15 -1.31
N ILE A 60 0.49 12.16 -0.70
CA ILE A 60 1.01 13.30 0.09
C ILE A 60 1.72 14.36 -0.76
N GLY A 61 1.83 14.13 -2.06
CA GLY A 61 2.52 14.98 -3.03
C GLY A 61 3.95 14.53 -3.30
N GLU A 62 4.61 15.23 -4.23
CA GLU A 62 5.99 14.98 -4.66
C GLU A 62 6.24 13.52 -5.07
N GLY A 63 5.23 12.91 -5.70
CA GLY A 63 5.31 11.55 -6.22
C GLY A 63 5.16 10.43 -5.18
N VAL A 64 4.72 10.72 -3.95
CA VAL A 64 4.62 9.74 -2.86
C VAL A 64 3.16 9.54 -2.40
N ALA A 65 2.79 8.29 -2.17
CA ALA A 65 1.57 7.93 -1.43
C ALA A 65 1.86 7.00 -0.26
N ILE A 66 1.01 7.06 0.76
CA ILE A 66 1.11 6.23 1.97
C ILE A 66 -0.24 5.53 2.26
N PRO A 67 -0.68 4.57 1.42
CA PRO A 67 -1.94 3.87 1.64
C PRO A 67 -1.88 3.08 2.95
N HIS A 68 -2.91 3.17 3.78
CA HIS A 68 -2.89 2.52 5.09
C HIS A 68 -4.26 2.09 5.57
N ALA A 69 -4.29 1.07 6.42
CA ALA A 69 -5.50 0.65 7.12
C ALA A 69 -5.17 0.07 8.50
N LYS A 70 -6.15 0.16 9.41
CA LYS A 70 -6.17 -0.60 10.67
C LYS A 70 -7.03 -1.84 10.47
N MET A 71 -6.51 -2.99 10.88
CA MET A 71 -7.18 -4.28 10.70
C MET A 71 -7.26 -5.00 12.04
N ASP A 72 -8.36 -5.75 12.25
CA ASP A 72 -8.51 -6.66 13.40
C ASP A 72 -7.70 -7.95 13.17
N ILE A 73 -6.38 -7.79 12.96
CA ILE A 73 -5.41 -8.89 12.84
C ILE A 73 -4.35 -8.74 13.94
N PRO A 74 -4.08 -9.82 14.70
CA PRO A 74 -3.06 -9.79 15.73
C PRO A 74 -1.67 -9.64 15.09
N GLY A 75 -0.83 -8.80 15.68
CA GLY A 75 0.56 -8.62 15.25
C GLY A 75 0.97 -7.15 15.12
N SER A 76 2.20 -6.95 14.67
CA SER A 76 2.81 -5.64 14.46
C SER A 76 2.45 -5.02 13.11
N ILE A 77 3.01 -3.84 12.87
CA ILE A 77 2.90 -3.10 11.61
C ILE A 77 3.54 -3.93 10.47
N ASP A 78 2.82 -4.13 9.36
CA ASP A 78 3.45 -4.47 8.08
C ASP A 78 3.76 -3.19 7.32
N LEU A 79 4.94 -3.17 6.69
CA LEU A 79 5.33 -2.15 5.73
C LEU A 79 5.63 -2.83 4.40
N VAL A 80 4.99 -2.37 3.33
CA VAL A 80 5.29 -2.78 1.95
C VAL A 80 5.75 -1.55 1.19
N PHE A 81 6.80 -1.72 0.40
CA PHE A 81 7.28 -0.68 -0.51
C PHE A 81 7.05 -1.08 -1.95
N GLY A 82 6.53 -0.15 -2.75
CA GLY A 82 6.45 -0.35 -4.18
C GLY A 82 6.72 0.91 -4.99
N MET A 83 7.19 0.70 -6.21
CA MET A 83 7.48 1.78 -7.15
C MET A 83 6.90 1.45 -8.53
N THR A 84 6.14 2.38 -9.10
CA THR A 84 5.61 2.29 -10.47
C THR A 84 6.54 3.03 -11.46
N PRO A 85 6.80 2.47 -12.66
CA PRO A 85 7.74 3.06 -13.62
C PRO A 85 7.21 4.32 -14.32
N HIS A 86 5.89 4.48 -14.40
CA HIS A 86 5.27 5.56 -15.20
C HIS A 86 4.52 6.59 -14.35
N GLY A 87 4.38 6.34 -13.05
CA GLY A 87 3.50 7.11 -12.19
C GLY A 87 2.03 6.74 -12.42
N ILE A 88 1.20 6.94 -11.40
CA ILE A 88 -0.25 6.71 -11.51
C ILE A 88 -1.02 7.91 -10.96
N GLU A 89 -2.21 8.14 -11.52
CA GLU A 89 -3.18 9.06 -10.93
C GLU A 89 -3.63 8.49 -9.58
N PHE A 90 -3.35 9.24 -8.52
CA PHE A 90 -3.62 8.84 -7.13
C PHE A 90 -4.41 9.92 -6.39
N GLU A 91 -4.85 10.98 -7.06
CA GLU A 91 -5.50 12.15 -6.46
C GLU A 91 -4.61 12.76 -5.36
N ALA A 92 -3.31 12.87 -5.61
CA ALA A 92 -2.38 13.45 -4.64
C ALA A 92 -2.71 14.91 -4.34
N ILE A 93 -2.31 15.41 -3.17
CA ILE A 93 -2.62 16.78 -2.71
C ILE A 93 -2.12 17.88 -3.66
N ASP A 94 -1.05 17.61 -4.41
CA ASP A 94 -0.45 18.50 -5.39
C ASP A 94 -0.93 18.24 -6.83
N ASN A 95 -1.87 17.29 -7.01
CA ASN A 95 -2.39 16.80 -8.29
C ASN A 95 -1.30 16.25 -9.24
N LYS A 96 -0.15 15.81 -8.71
CA LYS A 96 0.90 15.15 -9.50
C LYS A 96 0.76 13.62 -9.43
N PRO A 97 1.25 12.89 -10.45
CA PRO A 97 1.29 11.43 -10.40
C PRO A 97 2.13 10.91 -9.24
N VAL A 98 1.73 9.76 -8.68
CA VAL A 98 2.47 9.04 -7.64
C VAL A 98 3.34 7.96 -8.26
N TYR A 99 4.60 7.91 -7.85
CA TYR A 99 5.60 6.93 -8.30
C TYR A 99 5.99 5.95 -7.20
N ILE A 100 6.00 6.42 -5.95
CA ILE A 100 6.50 5.68 -4.79
C ILE A 100 5.36 5.48 -3.81
N LEU A 101 5.17 4.25 -3.35
CA LEU A 101 4.11 3.89 -2.42
C LEU A 101 4.69 3.14 -1.22
N PHE A 102 4.31 3.59 -0.03
CA PHE A 102 4.53 2.88 1.23
C PHE A 102 3.18 2.44 1.79
N LEU A 103 2.84 1.16 1.65
CA LEU A 103 1.62 0.61 2.22
C LEU A 103 1.87 0.18 3.67
N LEU A 104 1.03 0.66 4.59
CA LEU A 104 1.11 0.29 6.01
C LEU A 104 -0.16 -0.39 6.49
N LEU A 105 0.01 -1.53 7.17
CA LEU A 105 -1.08 -2.17 7.91
C LEU A 105 -0.75 -2.25 9.38
N ALA A 106 -1.60 -1.66 10.20
CA ALA A 106 -1.51 -1.79 11.64
C ALA A 106 -2.57 -2.78 12.13
N GLY A 107 -2.14 -3.78 12.90
CA GLY A 107 -3.05 -4.54 13.77
C GLY A 107 -3.70 -3.63 14.81
N LYS A 108 -4.92 -3.97 15.21
CA LYS A 108 -5.56 -3.41 16.41
C LYS A 108 -5.12 -4.14 17.66
#